data_AF-A0A3M5DDK7-F1
#
_entry.id   AF-A0A3M5DDK7-F1
#
_cell.length_a   1.000
_cell.length_b   1.000
_cell.length_c   1.000
_cell.angle_alpha   90.00
_cell.angle_beta   90.00
_cell.angle_gamma   90.00
#
_symmetry.space_group_name_H-M   'P 1'
#
loop_
_entity.id
_entity.type
_entity.pdbx_description
1 polymer ?
#
loop_
_entity_poly.entity_id
_entity_poly.type
_entity_poly.pdbx_seq_one_letter_code
_entity_poly.pdbx_strand_id
1 'polypeptide(L)' 'MRAINASASDAALVGIAPGTAMLLMTRIGYLEDNTPIELTDTYCRNDYYDFVAELRR' A
#
# COMPACT_ATOMS: atom_id res chain seq x y z
N MET A 1 7.69 0.00 1.91
CA MET A 1 6.73 0.79 1.12
C MET A 1 7.43 1.30 -0.13
N ARG A 2 6.75 1.42 -1.27
CA ARG A 2 7.33 1.96 -2.51
C ARG A 2 6.31 2.79 -3.30
N ALA A 3 6.79 3.78 -4.03
CA ALA A 3 5.98 4.49 -5.01
C ALA A 3 5.78 3.61 -6.26
N ILE A 4 4.57 3.64 -6.80
CA ILE A 4 4.21 2.98 -8.06
C ILE A 4 3.29 3.90 -8.88
N ASN A 5 3.17 3.62 -10.17
CA ASN A 5 2.13 4.21 -11.00
C ASN A 5 0.97 3.21 -11.12
N ALA A 6 -0.27 3.69 -11.01
CA ALA A 6 -1.46 2.85 -11.13
C ALA A 6 -1.51 2.16 -12.50
N SER A 7 -1.63 0.83 -12.51
CA SER A 7 -1.93 0.11 -13.75
C SER A 7 -3.32 0.48 -14.25
N ALA A 8 -3.64 0.16 -15.51
CA ALA A 8 -4.98 0.42 -16.04
C ALA A 8 -6.08 -0.32 -15.24
N SER A 9 -5.79 -1.55 -14.76
CA SER A 9 -6.72 -2.32 -13.94
C SER A 9 -6.90 -1.73 -12.54
N ASP A 10 -5.81 -1.37 -11.87
CA ASP A 10 -5.88 -0.81 -10.51
C ASP A 10 -6.57 0.56 -10.53
N ALA A 11 -6.24 1.39 -11.53
CA ALA A 11 -6.83 2.71 -11.70
C ALA A 11 -8.35 2.64 -11.90
N ALA A 12 -8.84 1.65 -12.66
CA ALA A 12 -10.27 1.44 -12.88
C ALA A 12 -11.02 1.04 -11.60
N LEU A 13 -10.40 0.21 -10.74
CA LEU A 13 -11.02 -0.23 -9.48
C LEU A 13 -11.28 0.91 -8.50
N VAL A 14 -10.45 1.95 -8.54
CA VAL A 14 -10.53 3.08 -7.61
C VAL A 14 -10.91 4.41 -8.27
N GLY A 15 -11.23 4.42 -9.56
CA GLY A 15 -11.73 5.59 -10.29
C GLY A 15 -10.71 6.71 -10.48
N ILE A 16 -9.45 6.38 -10.76
CA ILE A 16 -8.38 7.35 -11.07
C ILE A 16 -7.85 7.13 -12.50
N ALA A 17 -6.99 8.03 -12.98
CA ALA A 17 -6.36 7.86 -14.28
C ALA A 17 -5.26 6.79 -14.23
N PRO A 18 -5.09 5.96 -15.28
CA PRO A 18 -3.91 5.11 -15.42
C PRO A 18 -2.64 5.95 -15.35
N GLY A 19 -1.61 5.44 -14.67
CA GLY A 19 -0.36 6.16 -14.47
C GLY A 19 -0.36 7.13 -13.28
N THR A 20 -1.51 7.39 -12.63
CA THR A 20 -1.56 8.19 -11.41
C THR A 20 -0.67 7.56 -10.32
N ALA A 21 0.14 8.38 -9.66
CA ALA A 21 1.04 7.93 -8.61
C ALA A 21 0.26 7.39 -7.40
N MET A 22 0.72 6.26 -6.88
CA MET A 22 0.18 5.59 -5.69
C MET A 22 1.32 5.11 -4.78
N LEU A 23 0.99 4.85 -3.53
CA LEU A 23 1.88 4.16 -2.59
C LEU A 23 1.48 2.69 -2.48
N LEU A 24 2.42 1.78 -2.70
CA LEU A 24 2.26 0.37 -2.39
C LEU A 24 2.91 0.04 -1.04
N MET A 25 2.10 -0.51 -0.14
CA MET A 25 2.53 -1.04 1.14
C MET A 25 2.30 -2.55 1.20
N THR A 26 3.37 -3.30 1.44
CA THR A 26 3.29 -4.72 1.76
C THR A 26 3.39 -4.88 3.27
N ARG A 27 2.42 -5.57 3.88
CA ARG A 27 2.40 -5.92 5.29
C ARG A 27 2.38 -7.45 5.43
N ILE A 28 3.19 -7.96 6.35
CA ILE A 28 3.12 -9.35 6.80
C ILE A 28 2.57 -9.36 8.23
N GLY A 29 1.50 -10.12 8.46
CA GLY A 29 0.94 -10.36 9.78
C GLY A 29 1.50 -11.64 10.38
N TYR A 30 1.87 -11.59 11.66
CA TYR A 30 2.46 -12.71 12.40
C TYR A 30 1.61 -13.05 13.61
N LEU A 31 1.59 -14.34 13.99
CA LEU A 31 1.14 -14.79 15.30
C LEU A 31 2.16 -14.44 16.39
N GLU A 32 1.78 -14.65 17.65
CA GLU A 32 2.65 -14.43 18.81
C GLU A 32 3.95 -15.27 18.76
N ASP A 33 3.91 -16.44 18.12
CA ASP A 33 5.06 -17.32 17.92
C ASP A 33 5.94 -16.96 16.70
N ASN A 34 5.71 -15.78 16.10
CA ASN A 34 6.35 -15.30 14.85
C ASN A 34 6.04 -16.15 13.60
N THR A 35 5.02 -17.00 13.62
CA THR A 35 4.54 -17.65 12.39
C THR A 35 3.85 -16.62 11.48
N PRO A 36 4.23 -16.47 10.20
CA PRO A 36 3.53 -15.58 9.27
C PRO A 36 2.18 -16.17 8.88
N ILE A 37 1.12 -15.36 8.97
CA ILE A 37 -0.26 -15.80 8.64
C ILE A 37 -0.95 -14.92 7.59
N GLU A 38 -0.44 -13.73 7.32
CA GLU A 38 -1.06 -12.77 6.41
C GLU A 38 0.00 -12.11 5.55
N LEU A 39 -0.27 -11.98 4.26
CA LEU A 39 0.46 -11.12 3.34
C LEU A 39 -0.54 -10.20 2.63
N THR A 40 -0.42 -8.90 2.86
CA THR A 40 -1.35 -7.91 2.33
C THR A 40 -0.58 -6.84 1.58
N ASP A 41 -0.92 -6.69 0.30
CA ASP A 41 -0.49 -5.56 -0.54
C ASP A 41 -1.61 -4.52 -0.60
N THR A 42 -1.34 -3.33 -0.05
CA THR A 42 -2.29 -2.21 -0.01
C THR A 42 -1.85 -1.10 -0.96
N TYR A 43 -2.73 -0.77 -1.90
CA TYR A 43 -2.55 0.26 -2.92
C TYR A 43 -3.24 1.54 -2.46
N CYS A 44 -2.46 2.56 -2.11
CA CYS A 44 -2.97 3.75 -1.45
C CYS A 44 -2.94 4.93 -2.40
N ARG A 45 -4.11 5.57 -2.57
CA ARG A 45 -4.23 6.80 -3.34
C ARG A 45 -3.73 8.00 -2.53
N ASN A 46 -2.95 8.86 -3.18
CA ASN A 46 -2.37 10.04 -2.54
C ASN A 46 -3.41 11.12 -2.15
N ASP A 47 -4.60 11.09 -2.76
CA ASP A 47 -5.69 12.03 -2.46
C ASP A 47 -6.63 11.55 -1.35
N TYR A 48 -6.36 10.37 -0.78
CA TYR A 48 -7.20 9.75 0.25
C TYR A 48 -6.42 9.34 1.50
N TYR A 49 -5.14 8.97 1.36
CA TYR A 49 -4.29 8.54 2.46
C TYR A 49 -3.05 9.43 2.58
N ASP A 50 -2.79 9.88 3.80
CA ASP A 50 -1.50 10.44 4.20
C ASP A 50 -0.83 9.46 5.18
N PHE A 51 0.47 9.22 5.00
CA PHE A 51 1.23 8.26 5.80
C PHE A 51 2.29 8.96 6.63
N VAL A 52 2.19 8.82 7.95
CA VAL A 52 3.16 9.34 8.91
C VAL A 52 3.90 8.18 9.56
N ALA A 53 5.23 8.23 9.53
CA ALA A 53 6.08 7.29 10.25
C ALA A 53 6.89 8.05 11.30
N GLU A 54 6.75 7.67 12.57
CA GLU A 54 7.62 8.15 13.64
C GLU A 54 8.80 7.20 13.81
N LEU A 55 10.01 7.74 13.72
CA LEU A 55 11.24 6.99 14.00
C LEU A 55 11.73 7.36 15.40
N ARG A 56 11.87 6.36 16.26
CA ARG A 56 12.46 6.52 17.59
C ARG A 56 13.90 6.03 17.57
N ARG A 57 14.78 6.76 18.26
CA ARG A 57 16.19 6.43 18.43
C ARG A 57 16.39 5.40 19.54
#